data_AF-A0A9D6IPU3-F1
#
_entry.id   AF-A0A9D6IPU3-F1
#
_cell.length_a   1.000
_cell.length_b   1.000
_cell.length_c   1.000
_cell.angle_alpha   90.00
_cell.angle_beta   90.00
_cell.angle_gamma   90.00
#
_symmetry.space_group_name_H-M   'P 1'
#
loop_
_entity.id
_entity.type
_entity.pdbx_description
1 polymer ?
#
loop_
_entity_poly.entity_id
_entity_poly.type
_entity_poly.pdbx_seq_one_letter_code
_entity_poly.pdbx_strand_id
1 'polypeptide(L)'
;MATLLWLALIQDDVVLIPRKDRNAYEPAVKACAEAEALIEKDPKAAIAKLDDVLRLKLAHVERRLKLAESDGGWTDEVRFFPYQYRGRARMALAKIRKEEAETLLAGAVEDLGKSVALKAASGGYLREAEEALKKARRKDARAEWRALVEARKFKSARALLESGAIGDAGKLLAETEAACRAHVLASLADFGAGPRFSEAAKIDFSRRFLLPDPAELIGEHPILDWCRAQLDVLRRLREEGLDPVLERQMLDARKLAAAEENRWFRVTAALAHDYIESRLRSLLDHVSRAPLAERRRLRAAGGRLHAGWAETCEKAGRDYRENCPELRNPLLATLAASFPVDPEELDSIDLDGCFAADSPEAFLDGAIAKLRELRKTPRISEESLRKTLTLLVAATAIRELLAGRSEAEVVESLNEVGTELRKLGGAAETRRWGPRVDRVFAALLRNP
;
A
#
# COMPACT_ATOMS: atom_id res chain seq x y z
N MET A 1 23.48 63.43 -50.71
CA MET A 1 22.64 64.29 -49.84
C MET A 1 21.80 63.53 -48.81
N ALA A 2 21.49 62.23 -48.99
CA ALA A 2 20.70 61.47 -48.01
C ALA A 2 21.42 61.13 -46.69
N THR A 3 22.76 61.10 -46.67
CA THR A 3 23.57 60.77 -45.48
C THR A 3 23.74 61.94 -44.51
N LEU A 4 23.64 63.18 -44.99
CA LEU A 4 23.69 64.39 -44.13
C LEU A 4 22.34 64.67 -43.45
N LEU A 5 21.23 64.22 -44.04
CA LEU A 5 19.91 64.31 -43.40
C LEU A 5 19.75 63.30 -42.25
N TRP A 6 20.45 62.16 -42.29
CA TRP A 6 20.43 61.17 -41.22
C TRP A 6 21.26 61.60 -40.00
N LEU A 7 22.35 62.36 -40.22
CA LEU A 7 23.15 62.96 -39.14
C LEU A 7 22.43 64.14 -38.44
N ALA A 8 21.51 64.83 -39.12
CA ALA A 8 20.67 65.86 -38.50
C ALA A 8 19.50 65.28 -37.68
N LEU A 9 19.13 64.02 -37.88
CA LEU A 9 18.08 63.30 -37.13
C LEU A 9 18.60 62.60 -35.86
N ILE A 10 19.89 62.71 -35.57
CA ILE A 10 20.52 62.29 -34.31
C ILE A 10 21.08 63.54 -33.59
N GLN A 11 20.36 64.66 -33.63
CA GLN A 11 20.50 65.64 -32.55
C GLN A 11 19.71 65.09 -31.38
N ASP A 12 20.41 64.56 -30.37
CA ASP A 12 19.85 64.32 -29.05
C ASP A 12 19.07 65.58 -28.63
N ASP A 13 17.74 65.51 -28.56
CA ASP A 13 16.88 66.65 -28.21
C ASP A 13 17.20 67.11 -26.77
N VAL A 14 18.13 68.06 -26.65
CA VAL A 14 18.42 68.75 -25.41
C VAL A 14 17.25 69.68 -25.12
N VAL A 15 16.49 69.38 -24.07
CA VAL A 15 15.33 70.17 -23.68
C VAL A 15 15.79 71.34 -22.81
N LEU A 16 15.42 72.54 -23.23
CA LEU A 16 15.69 73.77 -22.51
C LEU A 16 14.62 73.98 -21.43
N ILE A 17 15.00 73.97 -20.16
CA ILE A 17 14.09 74.19 -19.04
C ILE A 17 14.11 75.67 -18.66
N PRO A 18 12.99 76.40 -18.84
CA PRO A 18 12.94 77.83 -18.59
C PRO A 18 13.07 78.13 -17.09
N ARG A 19 13.48 79.37 -16.77
CA ARG A 19 13.74 79.83 -15.40
C ARG A 19 12.56 79.60 -14.44
N LYS A 20 11.32 79.66 -14.93
CA LYS A 20 10.10 79.41 -14.14
C LYS A 20 10.03 77.99 -13.57
N ASP A 21 10.59 77.00 -14.26
CA ASP A 21 10.53 75.59 -13.89
C ASP A 21 11.84 75.12 -13.22
N ARG A 22 12.91 75.94 -13.28
CA ARG A 22 14.23 75.61 -12.72
C ARG A 22 14.18 75.14 -11.28
N ASN A 23 13.42 75.82 -10.42
CA ASN A 23 13.35 75.49 -8.99
C ASN A 23 12.88 74.06 -8.72
N ALA A 24 12.10 73.48 -9.63
CA ALA A 24 11.68 72.08 -9.53
C ALA A 24 12.69 71.11 -10.15
N TYR A 25 13.33 71.49 -11.26
CA TYR A 25 14.28 70.64 -11.97
C TYR A 25 15.67 70.59 -11.34
N GLU A 26 16.20 71.70 -10.84
CA GLU A 26 17.55 71.77 -10.25
C GLU A 26 17.76 70.77 -9.11
N PRO A 27 16.89 70.69 -8.07
CA PRO A 27 17.04 69.68 -7.03
C PRO A 27 16.82 68.26 -7.57
N ALA A 28 15.92 68.07 -8.53
CA ALA A 28 15.64 66.76 -9.13
C ALA A 28 16.82 66.23 -9.95
N VAL A 29 17.46 67.07 -10.77
CA VAL A 29 18.65 66.75 -11.55
C VAL A 29 19.80 66.40 -10.62
N LYS A 30 20.07 67.23 -9.61
CA LYS A 30 21.09 66.93 -8.60
C LYS A 30 20.79 65.60 -7.91
N ALA A 31 19.53 65.36 -7.55
CA ALA A 31 19.14 64.14 -6.89
C ALA A 31 19.31 62.89 -7.77
N CYS A 32 19.03 63.02 -9.06
CA CYS A 32 19.19 61.99 -10.08
C CYS A 32 20.67 61.64 -10.32
N ALA A 33 21.55 62.66 -10.41
CA ALA A 33 22.99 62.46 -10.52
C ALA A 33 23.59 61.79 -9.28
N GLU A 34 23.17 62.21 -8.08
CA GLU A 34 23.57 61.54 -6.83
C GLU A 34 23.08 60.09 -6.78
N ALA A 35 21.85 59.81 -7.25
CA ALA A 35 21.33 58.46 -7.32
C ALA A 35 22.11 57.59 -8.33
N GLU A 36 22.52 58.14 -9.47
CA GLU A 36 23.36 57.45 -10.45
C GLU A 36 24.69 56.98 -9.82
N ALA A 37 25.34 57.84 -9.03
CA ALA A 37 26.57 57.50 -8.31
C ALA A 37 26.37 56.42 -7.22
N LEU A 38 25.13 56.19 -6.78
CA LEU A 38 24.77 55.21 -5.78
C LEU A 38 24.35 53.85 -6.37
N ILE A 39 24.05 53.74 -7.67
CA ILE A 39 23.50 52.51 -8.29
C ILE A 39 24.30 51.25 -7.92
N GLU A 40 25.63 51.31 -7.98
CA GLU A 40 26.48 50.15 -7.69
C GLU A 40 26.87 50.05 -6.20
N LYS A 41 26.81 51.16 -5.44
CA LYS A 41 27.29 51.25 -4.05
C LYS A 41 26.20 50.96 -3.03
N ASP A 42 25.05 51.60 -3.22
CA ASP A 42 23.84 51.44 -2.42
C ASP A 42 22.62 51.56 -3.34
N PRO A 43 22.28 50.49 -4.08
CA PRO A 43 21.16 50.51 -5.00
C PRO A 43 19.82 50.76 -4.30
N LYS A 44 19.69 50.44 -3.01
CA LYS A 44 18.46 50.70 -2.25
C LYS A 44 18.27 52.20 -2.02
N ALA A 45 19.33 52.90 -1.58
CA ALA A 45 19.30 54.35 -1.46
C ALA A 45 19.08 55.04 -2.81
N ALA A 46 19.70 54.54 -3.89
CA ALA A 46 19.49 55.04 -5.24
C ALA A 46 18.00 54.94 -5.66
N ILE A 47 17.35 53.80 -5.43
CA ILE A 47 15.92 53.60 -5.75
C ILE A 47 15.05 54.60 -4.96
N ALA A 48 15.24 54.72 -3.65
CA ALA A 48 14.44 55.62 -2.82
C ALA A 48 14.54 57.08 -3.29
N LYS A 49 15.75 57.51 -3.65
CA LYS A 49 16.03 58.86 -4.13
C LYS A 49 15.37 59.12 -5.50
N LEU A 50 15.36 58.12 -6.37
CA LEU A 50 14.71 58.20 -7.68
C LEU A 50 13.18 58.13 -7.58
N ASP A 51 12.64 57.40 -6.60
CA ASP A 51 11.21 57.41 -6.29
C ASP A 51 10.74 58.82 -5.91
N ASP A 52 11.52 59.53 -5.08
CA ASP A 52 11.24 60.91 -4.71
C ASP A 52 11.28 61.86 -5.92
N VAL A 53 12.27 61.70 -6.82
CA VAL A 53 12.34 62.46 -8.08
C VAL A 53 11.11 62.20 -8.96
N LEU A 54 10.71 60.93 -9.10
CA LEU A 54 9.57 60.55 -9.96
C LEU A 54 8.22 60.98 -9.40
N ARG A 55 8.10 61.18 -8.07
CA ARG A 55 6.89 61.74 -7.43
C ARG A 55 6.63 63.20 -7.80
N LEU A 56 7.65 63.94 -8.21
CA LEU A 56 7.52 65.36 -8.63
C LEU A 56 6.75 65.53 -9.94
N LYS A 57 6.55 64.45 -10.72
CA LYS A 57 5.80 64.44 -12.00
C LYS A 57 6.24 65.55 -12.97
N LEU A 58 7.55 65.75 -13.09
CA LEU A 58 8.13 66.73 -14.02
C LEU A 58 7.77 66.38 -15.47
N ALA A 59 7.50 67.39 -16.28
CA ALA A 59 7.02 67.22 -17.66
C ALA A 59 8.06 66.59 -18.61
N HIS A 60 9.35 66.86 -18.36
CA HIS A 60 10.46 66.44 -19.22
C HIS A 60 11.37 65.49 -18.44
N VAL A 61 11.05 64.20 -18.49
CA VAL A 61 11.86 63.10 -17.94
C VAL A 61 12.45 62.28 -19.08
N GLU A 62 13.54 61.55 -18.82
CA GLU A 62 14.24 60.72 -19.80
C GLU A 62 14.82 61.53 -20.97
N ARG A 63 15.44 62.67 -20.64
CA ARG A 63 15.98 63.65 -21.60
C ARG A 63 17.34 64.18 -21.13
N ARG A 64 18.10 64.76 -22.07
CA ARG A 64 19.20 65.67 -21.76
C ARG A 64 18.60 67.06 -21.56
N LEU A 65 18.99 67.76 -20.51
CA LEU A 65 18.42 69.05 -20.16
C LEU A 65 19.52 70.13 -20.13
N LYS A 66 19.11 71.37 -20.38
CA LYS A 66 19.85 72.57 -19.95
C LYS A 66 18.92 73.46 -19.15
N LEU A 67 19.37 73.95 -18.01
CA LEU A 67 18.58 74.80 -17.12
C LEU A 67 18.97 76.27 -17.32
N ALA A 68 17.99 77.18 -17.38
CA ALA A 68 18.27 78.61 -17.57
C ALA A 68 18.98 79.22 -16.34
N GLU A 69 20.01 80.03 -16.56
CA GLU A 69 20.78 80.75 -15.53
C GLU A 69 20.25 82.15 -15.24
N SER A 70 20.65 82.70 -14.09
CA SER A 70 20.16 84.00 -13.61
C SER A 70 20.60 85.18 -14.46
N ASP A 71 21.72 85.02 -15.16
CA ASP A 71 22.37 85.96 -16.09
C ASP A 71 21.88 85.82 -17.54
N GLY A 72 20.92 84.93 -17.80
CA GLY A 72 20.42 84.63 -19.15
C GLY A 72 21.20 83.52 -19.86
N GLY A 73 22.22 82.93 -19.22
CA GLY A 73 22.93 81.75 -19.70
C GLY A 73 22.15 80.45 -19.56
N TRP A 74 22.79 79.33 -19.89
CA TRP A 74 22.27 77.98 -19.73
C TRP A 74 23.34 77.12 -19.09
N THR A 75 22.94 76.22 -18.18
CA THR A 75 23.86 75.23 -17.63
C THR A 75 24.43 74.31 -18.72
N ASP A 76 25.49 73.58 -18.36
CA ASP A 76 25.93 72.43 -19.14
C ASP A 76 24.82 71.39 -19.32
N GLU A 77 24.97 70.56 -20.34
CA GLU A 77 24.05 69.48 -20.63
C GLU A 77 24.07 68.43 -19.51
N VAL A 78 22.92 68.22 -18.87
CA VAL A 78 22.75 67.24 -17.80
C VAL A 78 21.88 66.08 -18.25
N ARG A 79 22.30 64.86 -17.90
CA ARG A 79 21.56 63.63 -18.17
C ARG A 79 20.47 63.44 -17.10
N PHE A 80 19.21 63.44 -17.51
CA PHE A 80 18.08 63.28 -16.60
C PHE A 80 17.23 62.06 -17.00
N PHE A 81 17.70 60.88 -16.61
CA PHE A 81 17.10 59.57 -16.94
C PHE A 81 16.64 58.79 -15.69
N PRO A 82 15.67 59.32 -14.92
CA PRO A 82 15.32 58.76 -13.62
C PRO A 82 14.74 57.33 -13.68
N TYR A 83 13.96 56.97 -14.71
CA TYR A 83 13.48 55.60 -14.90
C TYR A 83 14.62 54.67 -15.31
N GLN A 84 15.49 55.09 -16.23
CA GLN A 84 16.66 54.30 -16.62
C GLN A 84 17.53 53.96 -15.41
N TYR A 85 17.84 54.96 -14.58
CA TYR A 85 18.67 54.80 -13.40
C TYR A 85 17.98 53.94 -12.33
N ARG A 86 16.66 54.06 -12.17
CA ARG A 86 15.91 53.26 -11.18
C ARG A 86 15.84 51.80 -11.60
N GLY A 87 15.65 51.54 -12.90
CA GLY A 87 15.71 50.20 -13.47
C GLY A 87 17.07 49.55 -13.27
N ARG A 88 18.17 50.27 -13.55
CA ARG A 88 19.54 49.79 -13.29
C ARG A 88 19.80 49.53 -11.81
N ALA A 89 19.36 50.42 -10.92
CA ALA A 89 19.47 50.22 -9.47
C ALA A 89 18.68 48.99 -9.00
N ARG A 90 17.48 48.73 -9.55
CA ARG A 90 16.70 47.51 -9.27
C ARG A 90 17.42 46.24 -9.74
N MET A 91 18.04 46.26 -10.92
CA MET A 91 18.87 45.14 -11.41
C MET A 91 20.10 44.91 -10.51
N ALA A 92 20.77 45.97 -10.07
CA ALA A 92 21.89 45.87 -9.14
C ALA A 92 21.44 45.31 -7.77
N LEU A 93 20.31 45.79 -7.24
CA LEU A 93 19.75 45.27 -5.99
C LEU A 93 19.35 43.79 -6.09
N ALA A 94 18.80 43.36 -7.23
CA ALA A 94 18.45 41.96 -7.49
C ALA A 94 19.66 41.02 -7.48
N LYS A 95 20.86 41.51 -7.82
CA LYS A 95 22.11 40.73 -7.72
C LYS A 95 22.51 40.49 -6.25
N ILE A 96 22.17 41.42 -5.36
CA ILE A 96 22.47 41.38 -3.93
C ILE A 96 21.39 40.57 -3.18
N ARG A 97 20.11 40.90 -3.41
CA ARG A 97 18.94 40.29 -2.77
C ARG A 97 18.34 39.22 -3.66
N LYS A 98 18.86 38.00 -3.57
CA LYS A 98 18.49 36.90 -4.46
C LYS A 98 17.05 36.43 -4.26
N GLU A 99 16.54 36.56 -3.05
CA GLU A 99 15.18 36.23 -2.62
C GLU A 99 14.11 37.20 -3.15
N GLU A 100 14.47 38.47 -3.38
CA GLU A 100 13.57 39.49 -3.96
C GLU A 100 13.84 39.70 -5.47
N ALA A 101 14.70 38.87 -6.06
CA ALA A 101 15.24 39.12 -7.41
C ALA A 101 14.15 39.16 -8.48
N GLU A 102 13.14 38.29 -8.43
CA GLU A 102 12.06 38.31 -9.43
C GLU A 102 11.28 39.64 -9.39
N THR A 103 10.82 40.05 -8.21
CA THR A 103 10.06 41.30 -8.02
C THR A 103 10.87 42.52 -8.43
N LEU A 104 12.15 42.56 -8.05
CA LEU A 104 13.06 43.65 -8.41
C LEU A 104 13.32 43.70 -9.93
N LEU A 105 13.54 42.56 -10.57
CA LEU A 105 13.76 42.48 -12.01
C LEU A 105 12.48 42.80 -12.80
N ALA A 106 11.30 42.40 -12.33
CA ALA A 106 10.02 42.80 -12.92
C ALA A 106 9.83 44.32 -12.85
N GLY A 107 10.12 44.93 -11.71
CA GLY A 107 10.14 46.39 -11.58
C GLY A 107 11.20 47.06 -12.43
N ALA A 108 12.34 46.42 -12.67
CA ALA A 108 13.37 46.93 -13.58
C ALA A 108 12.90 46.92 -15.04
N VAL A 109 12.27 45.83 -15.48
CA VAL A 109 11.67 45.72 -16.83
C VAL A 109 10.63 46.80 -17.05
N GLU A 110 9.75 47.06 -16.07
CA GLU A 110 8.75 48.12 -16.16
C GLU A 110 9.39 49.51 -16.34
N ASP A 111 10.38 49.84 -15.50
CA ASP A 111 11.07 51.13 -15.56
C ASP A 111 11.84 51.33 -16.87
N LEU A 112 12.60 50.31 -17.28
CA LEU A 112 13.39 50.37 -18.51
C LEU A 112 12.48 50.39 -19.73
N GLY A 113 11.34 49.69 -19.69
CA GLY A 113 10.29 49.78 -20.71
C GLY A 113 9.72 51.20 -20.84
N LYS A 114 9.43 51.88 -19.71
CA LYS A 114 9.02 53.29 -19.71
C LYS A 114 10.10 54.21 -20.26
N SER A 115 11.35 53.99 -19.88
CA SER A 115 12.50 54.75 -20.40
C SER A 115 12.65 54.60 -21.93
N VAL A 116 12.54 53.38 -22.46
CA VAL A 116 12.53 53.12 -23.92
C VAL A 116 11.34 53.78 -24.60
N ALA A 117 10.13 53.68 -24.02
CA ALA A 117 8.94 54.32 -24.57
C ALA A 117 9.06 55.85 -24.65
N LEU A 118 9.81 56.44 -23.72
CA LEU A 118 10.14 57.86 -23.72
C LEU A 118 11.30 58.20 -24.66
N LYS A 119 11.86 57.25 -25.43
CA LYS A 119 12.97 57.40 -26.38
C LYS A 119 14.37 57.56 -25.75
N ALA A 120 14.58 57.17 -24.49
CA ALA A 120 15.93 57.08 -23.94
C ALA A 120 16.65 55.80 -24.41
N ALA A 121 17.99 55.82 -24.40
CA ALA A 121 18.85 54.74 -24.87
C ALA A 121 18.93 53.56 -23.88
N SER A 122 17.78 52.98 -23.51
CA SER A 122 17.64 51.94 -22.48
C SER A 122 17.41 50.53 -23.03
N GLY A 123 17.40 50.36 -24.36
CA GLY A 123 17.07 49.07 -25.00
C GLY A 123 18.04 47.93 -24.65
N GLY A 124 19.32 48.23 -24.43
CA GLY A 124 20.29 47.22 -23.98
C GLY A 124 20.01 46.72 -22.57
N TYR A 125 19.76 47.65 -21.65
CA TYR A 125 19.43 47.33 -20.26
C TYR A 125 18.09 46.57 -20.13
N LEU A 126 17.08 46.95 -20.93
CA LEU A 126 15.79 46.26 -20.93
C LEU A 126 15.94 44.78 -21.28
N ARG A 127 16.67 44.45 -22.36
CA ARG A 127 16.94 43.05 -22.74
C ARG A 127 17.69 42.30 -21.65
N GLU A 128 18.69 42.94 -21.02
CA GLU A 128 19.41 42.34 -19.90
C GLU A 128 18.48 42.04 -18.71
N ALA A 129 17.57 42.97 -18.38
CA ALA A 129 16.58 42.78 -17.32
C ALA A 129 15.57 41.67 -17.64
N GLU A 130 15.08 41.60 -18.88
CA GLU A 130 14.16 40.55 -19.35
C GLU A 130 14.80 39.15 -19.29
N GLU A 131 16.04 39.01 -19.76
CA GLU A 131 16.78 37.74 -19.69
C GLU A 131 17.11 37.35 -18.24
N ALA A 132 17.47 38.32 -17.40
CA ALA A 132 17.69 38.07 -15.98
C ALA A 132 16.39 37.63 -15.27
N LEU A 133 15.25 38.27 -15.57
CA LEU A 133 13.93 37.93 -15.01
C LEU A 133 13.51 36.51 -15.43
N LYS A 134 13.68 36.17 -16.71
CA LYS A 134 13.42 34.84 -17.24
C LYS A 134 14.28 33.78 -16.56
N LYS A 135 15.55 34.09 -16.28
CA LYS A 135 16.47 33.21 -15.54
C LYS A 135 16.07 33.04 -14.08
N ALA A 136 15.64 34.11 -13.41
CA ALA A 136 15.16 34.07 -12.03
C ALA A 136 13.92 33.16 -11.90
N ARG A 137 12.89 33.39 -12.72
CA ARG A 137 11.66 32.56 -12.76
C ARG A 137 11.92 31.07 -12.97
N ARG A 138 12.85 30.74 -13.88
CA ARG A 138 13.26 29.34 -14.12
C ARG A 138 13.90 28.68 -12.90
N LYS A 139 14.65 29.44 -12.10
CA LYS A 139 15.32 28.93 -10.90
C LYS A 139 14.30 28.59 -9.82
N ASP A 140 13.30 29.45 -9.63
CA ASP A 140 12.25 29.25 -8.63
C ASP A 140 11.35 28.08 -9.01
N ALA A 141 10.95 27.98 -10.28
CA ALA A 141 10.23 26.81 -10.78
C ALA A 141 11.00 25.49 -10.57
N ARG A 142 12.33 25.49 -10.74
CA ARG A 142 13.15 24.29 -10.50
C ARG A 142 13.22 23.93 -9.02
N ALA A 143 13.25 24.91 -8.12
CA ALA A 143 13.21 24.67 -6.67
C ALA A 143 11.84 24.10 -6.25
N GLU A 144 10.75 24.66 -6.79
CA GLU A 144 9.39 24.17 -6.58
C GLU A 144 9.23 22.73 -7.09
N TRP A 145 9.74 22.42 -8.29
CA TRP A 145 9.74 21.05 -8.82
C TRP A 145 10.42 20.06 -7.88
N ARG A 146 11.60 20.38 -7.34
CA ARG A 146 12.28 19.49 -6.36
C ARG A 146 11.44 19.29 -5.11
N ALA A 147 10.88 20.37 -4.57
CA ALA A 147 10.02 20.29 -3.38
C ALA A 147 8.79 19.40 -3.62
N LEU A 148 8.18 19.46 -4.81
CA LEU A 148 7.07 18.57 -5.18
C LEU A 148 7.50 17.11 -5.27
N VAL A 149 8.66 16.81 -5.87
CA VAL A 149 9.20 15.44 -5.95
C VAL A 149 9.55 14.90 -4.57
N GLU A 150 10.20 15.69 -3.70
CA GLU A 150 10.51 15.32 -2.31
C GLU A 150 9.23 15.09 -1.48
N ALA A 151 8.21 15.91 -1.70
CA ALA A 151 6.88 15.75 -1.11
C ALA A 151 6.04 14.63 -1.76
N ARG A 152 6.59 13.88 -2.72
CA ARG A 152 5.94 12.75 -3.43
C ARG A 152 4.71 13.15 -4.25
N LYS A 153 4.62 14.41 -4.67
CA LYS A 153 3.55 14.98 -5.50
C LYS A 153 3.92 14.90 -6.98
N PHE A 154 4.01 13.69 -7.53
CA PHE A 154 4.60 13.46 -8.85
C PHE A 154 3.73 13.99 -10.00
N LYS A 155 2.39 13.85 -9.92
CA LYS A 155 1.49 14.47 -10.91
C LYS A 155 1.62 15.99 -10.91
N SER A 156 1.66 16.60 -9.73
CA SER A 156 1.88 18.05 -9.60
C SER A 156 3.23 18.49 -10.17
N ALA A 157 4.30 17.74 -9.88
CA ALA A 157 5.64 18.01 -10.44
C ALA A 157 5.66 17.90 -11.98
N ARG A 158 4.96 16.89 -12.54
CA ARG A 158 4.79 16.74 -13.99
C ARG A 158 4.03 17.91 -14.60
N ALA A 159 2.92 18.35 -14.00
CA ALA A 159 2.14 19.49 -14.47
C ALA A 159 2.99 20.79 -14.51
N LEU A 160 3.85 21.01 -13.50
CA LEU A 160 4.78 22.14 -13.49
C LEU A 160 5.80 22.07 -14.65
N LEU A 161 6.30 20.88 -14.98
CA LEU A 161 7.20 20.68 -16.13
C LEU A 161 6.47 20.93 -17.47
N GLU A 162 5.24 20.45 -17.60
CA GLU A 162 4.40 20.62 -18.78
C GLU A 162 3.97 22.09 -19.01
N SER A 163 3.98 22.93 -17.96
CA SER A 163 3.72 24.38 -18.08
C SER A 163 4.77 25.17 -18.89
N GLY A 164 5.94 24.58 -19.15
CA GLY A 164 7.05 25.24 -19.84
C GLY A 164 7.87 26.21 -18.97
N ALA A 165 7.61 26.28 -17.66
CA ALA A 165 8.35 27.12 -16.72
C ALA A 165 9.84 26.72 -16.58
N ILE A 166 10.19 25.48 -16.92
CA ILE A 166 11.55 24.93 -16.79
C ILE A 166 12.08 24.50 -18.17
N GLY A 167 13.28 24.98 -18.52
CA GLY A 167 13.85 24.79 -19.87
C GLY A 167 14.35 23.37 -20.19
N ASP A 168 14.66 22.56 -19.17
CA ASP A 168 15.13 21.16 -19.30
C ASP A 168 14.03 20.13 -18.97
N ALA A 169 12.76 20.46 -19.27
CA ALA A 169 11.58 19.69 -18.88
C ALA A 169 11.65 18.19 -19.25
N GLY A 170 12.18 17.83 -20.43
CA GLY A 170 12.25 16.44 -20.87
C GLY A 170 13.10 15.54 -19.97
N LYS A 171 14.25 16.04 -19.50
CA LYS A 171 15.12 15.29 -18.57
C LYS A 171 14.47 15.13 -17.20
N LEU A 172 13.90 16.22 -16.69
CA LEU A 172 13.26 16.24 -15.37
C LEU A 172 11.96 15.43 -15.35
N LEU A 173 11.27 15.29 -16.48
CA LEU A 173 10.11 14.42 -16.61
C LEU A 173 10.51 12.96 -16.41
N ALA A 174 11.57 12.51 -17.09
CA ALA A 174 12.11 11.16 -16.91
C ALA A 174 12.59 10.90 -15.48
N GLU A 175 13.23 11.89 -14.84
CA GLU A 175 13.62 11.84 -13.41
C GLU A 175 12.38 11.72 -12.50
N THR A 176 11.32 12.49 -12.76
CA THR A 176 10.06 12.47 -11.99
C THR A 176 9.37 11.12 -12.11
N GLU A 177 9.29 10.56 -13.32
CA GLU A 177 8.71 9.24 -13.55
C GLU A 177 9.54 8.13 -12.90
N ALA A 178 10.88 8.19 -12.99
CA ALA A 178 11.76 7.24 -12.32
C ALA A 178 11.61 7.31 -10.79
N ALA A 179 11.53 8.51 -10.22
CA ALA A 179 11.28 8.72 -8.79
C ALA A 179 9.90 8.18 -8.37
N CYS A 180 8.85 8.41 -9.17
CA CYS A 180 7.52 7.86 -8.93
C CYS A 180 7.56 6.32 -8.91
N ARG A 181 8.20 5.68 -9.92
CA ARG A 181 8.35 4.22 -9.97
C ARG A 181 9.14 3.69 -8.77
N ALA A 182 10.26 4.33 -8.42
CA ALA A 182 11.06 3.93 -7.27
C ALA A 182 10.28 4.03 -5.96
N HIS A 183 9.49 5.10 -5.78
CA HIS A 183 8.62 5.27 -4.61
C HIS A 183 7.56 4.17 -4.51
N VAL A 184 6.90 3.84 -5.62
CA VAL A 184 5.93 2.74 -5.68
C VAL A 184 6.60 1.41 -5.35
N LEU A 185 7.74 1.09 -5.98
CA LEU A 185 8.47 -0.16 -5.71
C LEU A 185 8.93 -0.28 -4.26
N ALA A 186 9.43 0.81 -3.66
CA ALA A 186 9.83 0.84 -2.25
C ALA A 186 8.63 0.61 -1.33
N SER A 187 7.49 1.25 -1.60
CA SER A 187 6.27 1.06 -0.80
C SER A 187 5.68 -0.35 -0.95
N LEU A 188 5.92 -0.99 -2.09
CA LEU A 188 5.52 -2.36 -2.37
C LEU A 188 6.48 -3.42 -1.79
N ALA A 189 7.70 -3.05 -1.38
CA ALA A 189 8.68 -4.00 -0.86
C ALA A 189 8.18 -4.66 0.44
N ASP A 190 7.61 -3.87 1.36
CA ASP A 190 7.07 -4.37 2.62
C ASP A 190 5.85 -5.28 2.42
N PHE A 191 5.03 -5.00 1.40
CA PHE A 191 3.91 -5.85 1.02
C PHE A 191 4.40 -7.18 0.43
N GLY A 192 5.45 -7.13 -0.40
CA GLY A 192 6.05 -8.30 -1.05
C GLY A 192 6.85 -9.20 -0.12
N ALA A 193 7.30 -8.70 1.03
CA ALA A 193 7.95 -9.49 2.07
C ALA A 193 6.97 -10.42 2.83
N GLY A 194 5.67 -10.22 2.64
CA GLY A 194 4.61 -11.04 3.21
C GLY A 194 4.18 -10.58 4.62
N PRO A 195 2.86 -10.48 4.88
CA PRO A 195 2.36 -10.20 6.23
C PRO A 195 2.60 -11.41 7.14
N ARG A 196 3.42 -11.24 8.19
CA ARG A 196 3.42 -12.17 9.34
C ARG A 196 2.23 -11.86 10.23
N PHE A 197 1.16 -12.64 10.11
CA PHE A 197 -0.09 -12.41 10.85
C PHE A 197 0.08 -12.50 12.37
N SER A 198 1.14 -13.13 12.85
CA SER A 198 1.38 -13.40 14.27
C SER A 198 1.92 -12.22 15.08
N GLU A 199 2.36 -11.10 14.47
CA GLU A 199 3.21 -10.12 15.19
C GLU A 199 2.76 -8.65 15.17
N ALA A 200 1.81 -8.22 14.34
CA ALA A 200 1.51 -6.78 14.20
C ALA A 200 0.29 -6.32 15.03
N ALA A 201 0.53 -5.47 16.03
CA ALA A 201 -0.50 -4.69 16.73
C ALA A 201 -1.28 -3.77 15.75
N LYS A 202 -2.48 -3.28 16.14
CA LYS A 202 -3.38 -2.50 15.24
C LYS A 202 -2.74 -1.26 14.62
N ILE A 203 -1.84 -0.64 15.36
CA ILE A 203 -1.13 0.57 14.95
C ILE A 203 -0.02 0.24 13.94
N ASP A 204 0.60 -0.93 14.05
CA ASP A 204 1.74 -1.32 13.21
C ASP A 204 1.29 -1.74 11.80
N PHE A 205 0.12 -2.39 11.68
CA PHE A 205 -0.43 -2.79 10.38
C PHE A 205 -0.69 -1.60 9.45
N SER A 206 -1.41 -0.57 9.92
CA SER A 206 -1.75 0.59 9.08
C SER A 206 -0.52 1.41 8.66
N ARG A 207 0.50 1.44 9.53
CA ARG A 207 1.76 2.13 9.25
C ARG A 207 2.65 1.34 8.28
N ARG A 208 2.72 0.02 8.45
CA ARG A 208 3.54 -0.88 7.64
C ARG A 208 3.01 -1.07 6.22
N PHE A 209 1.70 -0.91 6.02
CA PHE A 209 1.07 -1.02 4.71
C PHE A 209 0.54 0.32 4.17
N LEU A 210 1.17 1.42 4.54
CA LEU A 210 0.83 2.73 3.99
C LEU A 210 1.25 2.79 2.51
N LEU A 211 0.28 2.58 1.63
CA LEU A 211 0.48 2.67 0.18
C LEU A 211 0.38 4.14 -0.28
N PRO A 212 1.12 4.55 -1.33
CA PRO A 212 1.05 5.91 -1.85
C PRO A 212 -0.37 6.30 -2.29
N ASP A 213 -0.70 7.59 -2.31
CA ASP A 213 -2.01 8.09 -2.77
C ASP A 213 -2.10 8.05 -4.31
N PRO A 214 -3.16 7.46 -4.92
CA PRO A 214 -3.30 7.44 -6.38
C PRO A 214 -3.41 8.83 -7.02
N ALA A 215 -3.87 9.85 -6.29
CA ALA A 215 -4.07 11.19 -6.81
C ALA A 215 -2.77 11.78 -7.37
N GLU A 216 -1.63 11.50 -6.74
CA GLU A 216 -0.34 12.10 -7.08
C GLU A 216 0.63 11.18 -7.85
N LEU A 217 0.24 9.93 -8.14
CA LEU A 217 1.07 9.01 -8.95
C LEU A 217 0.93 9.23 -10.44
N ILE A 218 2.02 9.02 -11.19
CA ILE A 218 2.03 9.08 -12.64
C ILE A 218 1.77 7.68 -13.23
N GLY A 219 0.79 7.57 -14.12
CA GLY A 219 0.45 6.32 -14.82
C GLY A 219 -0.36 5.32 -13.99
N GLU A 220 -0.69 4.19 -14.62
CA GLU A 220 -1.37 3.06 -13.97
C GLU A 220 -0.37 2.16 -13.27
N HIS A 221 -0.76 1.64 -12.09
CA HIS A 221 0.08 0.75 -11.29
C HIS A 221 -0.74 -0.48 -10.86
N PRO A 222 -1.00 -1.45 -11.76
CA PRO A 222 -1.93 -2.56 -11.50
C PRO A 222 -1.61 -3.36 -10.23
N ILE A 223 -0.32 -3.53 -9.91
CA ILE A 223 0.14 -4.20 -8.69
C ILE A 223 -0.23 -3.38 -7.45
N LEU A 224 -0.05 -2.06 -7.50
CA LEU A 224 -0.38 -1.19 -6.39
C LEU A 224 -1.89 -1.15 -6.13
N ASP A 225 -2.68 -1.09 -7.20
CA ASP A 225 -4.14 -1.13 -7.12
C ASP A 225 -4.64 -2.46 -6.57
N TRP A 226 -4.02 -3.57 -7.00
CA TRP A 226 -4.27 -4.88 -6.41
C TRP A 226 -3.91 -4.91 -4.92
N CYS A 227 -2.75 -4.38 -4.50
CA CYS A 227 -2.35 -4.29 -3.09
C CYS A 227 -3.34 -3.45 -2.26
N ARG A 228 -3.86 -2.34 -2.80
CA ARG A 228 -4.90 -1.55 -2.13
C ARG A 228 -6.17 -2.36 -1.89
N ALA A 229 -6.62 -3.10 -2.90
CA ALA A 229 -7.77 -4.00 -2.75
C ALA A 229 -7.52 -5.09 -1.70
N GLN A 230 -6.29 -5.59 -1.58
CA GLN A 230 -5.92 -6.56 -0.55
C GLN A 230 -6.00 -6.00 0.87
N LEU A 231 -5.70 -4.72 1.09
CA LEU A 231 -5.68 -4.16 2.44
C LEU A 231 -7.03 -4.27 3.15
N ASP A 232 -8.12 -4.11 2.41
CA ASP A 232 -9.46 -4.26 2.97
C ASP A 232 -9.77 -5.72 3.31
N VAL A 233 -9.27 -6.67 2.53
CA VAL A 233 -9.39 -8.11 2.80
C VAL A 233 -8.59 -8.49 4.04
N LEU A 234 -7.32 -8.07 4.12
CA LEU A 234 -6.45 -8.34 5.26
C LEU A 234 -7.02 -7.73 6.55
N ARG A 235 -7.63 -6.54 6.46
CA ARG A 235 -8.32 -5.89 7.59
C ARG A 235 -9.52 -6.71 8.06
N ARG A 236 -10.38 -7.14 7.13
CA ARG A 236 -11.54 -8.00 7.44
C ARG A 236 -11.14 -9.35 8.01
N LEU A 237 -10.18 -10.03 7.40
CA LEU A 237 -9.65 -11.30 7.90
C LEU A 237 -9.19 -11.18 9.35
N ARG A 238 -8.57 -10.05 9.70
CA ARG A 238 -8.10 -9.78 11.05
C ARG A 238 -9.23 -9.45 12.04
N GLU A 239 -10.23 -8.69 11.62
CA GLU A 239 -11.32 -8.24 12.50
C GLU A 239 -12.43 -9.30 12.65
N GLU A 240 -12.72 -10.06 11.60
CA GLU A 240 -13.85 -10.98 11.49
C GLU A 240 -13.43 -12.46 11.44
N GLY A 241 -12.15 -12.76 11.17
CA GLY A 241 -11.58 -14.10 11.24
C GLY A 241 -11.97 -15.06 10.12
N LEU A 242 -12.85 -14.69 9.19
CA LEU A 242 -13.45 -15.63 8.24
C LEU A 242 -13.61 -14.99 6.86
N ASP A 243 -12.79 -15.40 5.89
CA ASP A 243 -13.11 -15.11 4.49
C ASP A 243 -12.51 -16.10 3.48
N PRO A 244 -13.32 -16.83 2.66
CA PRO A 244 -12.84 -17.54 1.47
C PRO A 244 -12.23 -16.61 0.41
N VAL A 245 -12.26 -15.29 0.62
CA VAL A 245 -11.66 -14.32 -0.30
C VAL A 245 -10.15 -14.49 -0.45
N LEU A 246 -9.40 -15.05 0.51
CA LEU A 246 -7.94 -15.22 0.34
C LEU A 246 -7.57 -16.10 -0.86
N GLU A 247 -8.29 -17.20 -1.09
CA GLU A 247 -8.10 -18.10 -2.23
C GLU A 247 -8.40 -17.37 -3.56
N ARG A 248 -9.46 -16.57 -3.58
CA ARG A 248 -9.80 -15.73 -4.75
C ARG A 248 -8.73 -14.68 -5.03
N GLN A 249 -8.21 -14.03 -3.99
CA GLN A 249 -7.17 -13.01 -4.13
C GLN A 249 -5.84 -13.60 -4.62
N MET A 250 -5.52 -14.80 -4.16
CA MET A 250 -4.41 -15.59 -4.71
C MET A 250 -4.60 -15.86 -6.20
N LEU A 251 -5.79 -16.29 -6.63
CA LEU A 251 -6.06 -16.51 -8.05
C LEU A 251 -6.02 -15.22 -8.88
N ASP A 252 -6.48 -14.09 -8.33
CA ASP A 252 -6.43 -12.80 -9.01
C ASP A 252 -4.99 -12.29 -9.16
N ALA A 253 -4.09 -12.59 -8.20
CA ALA A 253 -2.67 -12.24 -8.28
C ALA A 253 -1.98 -12.85 -9.50
N ARG A 254 -2.49 -13.96 -10.07
CA ARG A 254 -1.94 -14.59 -11.28
C ARG A 254 -1.86 -13.63 -12.47
N LYS A 255 -2.76 -12.65 -12.53
CA LYS A 255 -2.82 -11.67 -13.63
C LYS A 255 -1.69 -10.63 -13.57
N LEU A 256 -0.94 -10.57 -12.46
CA LEU A 256 0.07 -9.53 -12.22
C LEU A 256 1.45 -9.85 -12.81
N ALA A 257 1.79 -11.13 -12.95
CA ALA A 257 3.08 -11.59 -13.46
C ALA A 257 3.07 -13.09 -13.80
N ALA A 258 4.03 -13.53 -14.62
CA ALA A 258 4.26 -14.94 -14.93
C ALA A 258 4.62 -15.76 -13.69
N ALA A 259 4.31 -17.06 -13.69
CA ALA A 259 4.35 -17.92 -12.50
C ALA A 259 5.71 -17.93 -11.76
N GLU A 260 6.82 -17.95 -12.49
CA GLU A 260 8.18 -17.99 -11.91
C GLU A 260 8.55 -16.72 -11.11
N GLU A 261 8.02 -15.57 -11.55
CA GLU A 261 8.34 -14.24 -11.03
C GLU A 261 7.22 -13.65 -10.17
N ASN A 262 6.07 -14.32 -10.08
CA ASN A 262 4.89 -13.80 -9.41
C ASN A 262 4.97 -13.95 -7.88
N ARG A 263 5.77 -13.07 -7.26
CA ARG A 263 5.91 -12.98 -5.81
C ARG A 263 4.58 -12.70 -5.09
N TRP A 264 3.66 -11.98 -5.73
CA TRP A 264 2.38 -11.61 -5.15
C TRP A 264 1.49 -12.82 -4.94
N PHE A 265 1.44 -13.68 -5.96
CA PHE A 265 0.79 -14.99 -5.86
C PHE A 265 1.37 -15.80 -4.69
N ARG A 266 2.70 -15.93 -4.60
CA ARG A 266 3.36 -16.70 -3.53
C ARG A 266 3.01 -16.17 -2.14
N VAL A 267 3.06 -14.84 -1.93
CA VAL A 267 2.69 -14.22 -0.65
C VAL A 267 1.25 -14.54 -0.27
N THR A 268 0.31 -14.41 -1.20
CA THR A 268 -1.10 -14.74 -0.94
C THR A 268 -1.36 -16.23 -0.78
N ALA A 269 -0.59 -17.08 -1.47
CA ALA A 269 -0.69 -18.53 -1.36
C ALA A 269 -0.22 -19.00 0.03
N ALA A 270 0.91 -18.46 0.51
CA ALA A 270 1.38 -18.71 1.87
C ALA A 270 0.36 -18.26 2.91
N LEU A 271 -0.21 -17.07 2.74
CA LEU A 271 -1.24 -16.59 3.64
C LEU A 271 -2.50 -17.47 3.64
N ALA A 272 -3.01 -17.82 2.45
CA ALA A 272 -4.18 -18.68 2.33
C ALA A 272 -3.90 -20.06 2.95
N HIS A 273 -2.74 -20.64 2.68
CA HIS A 273 -2.30 -21.91 3.26
C HIS A 273 -2.27 -21.84 4.79
N ASP A 274 -1.58 -20.87 5.38
CA ASP A 274 -1.44 -20.72 6.84
C ASP A 274 -2.80 -20.52 7.52
N TYR A 275 -3.69 -19.75 6.88
CA TYR A 275 -5.05 -19.56 7.34
C TYR A 275 -5.81 -20.90 7.39
N ILE A 276 -5.81 -21.65 6.28
CA ILE A 276 -6.49 -22.94 6.18
C ILE A 276 -5.89 -23.95 7.16
N GLU A 277 -4.56 -23.96 7.31
CA GLU A 277 -3.87 -24.79 8.29
C GLU A 277 -4.35 -24.51 9.71
N SER A 278 -4.34 -23.23 10.12
CA SER A 278 -4.80 -22.79 11.44
C SER A 278 -6.25 -23.19 11.68
N ARG A 279 -7.12 -23.06 10.66
CA ARG A 279 -8.52 -23.47 10.76
C ARG A 279 -8.69 -24.98 10.87
N LEU A 280 -7.97 -25.78 10.08
CA LEU A 280 -8.03 -27.23 10.20
C LEU A 280 -7.53 -27.70 11.57
N ARG A 281 -6.44 -27.13 12.09
CA ARG A 281 -5.95 -27.42 13.44
C ARG A 281 -6.98 -27.06 14.52
N SER A 282 -7.60 -25.89 14.41
CA SER A 282 -8.66 -25.49 15.34
C SER A 282 -9.85 -26.45 15.29
N LEU A 283 -10.31 -26.85 14.10
CA LEU A 283 -11.39 -27.83 13.96
C LEU A 283 -11.01 -29.20 14.54
N LEU A 284 -9.77 -29.65 14.37
CA LEU A 284 -9.25 -30.90 14.93
C LEU A 284 -9.16 -30.88 16.47
N ASP A 285 -8.83 -29.75 17.06
CA ASP A 285 -8.84 -29.61 18.52
C ASP A 285 -10.27 -29.73 19.08
N HIS A 286 -11.23 -29.07 18.43
CA HIS A 286 -12.64 -29.13 18.83
C HIS A 286 -13.28 -30.51 18.58
N VAL A 287 -12.98 -31.17 17.46
CA VAL A 287 -13.62 -32.45 17.09
C VAL A 287 -13.33 -33.56 18.10
N SER A 288 -12.16 -33.52 18.74
CA SER A 288 -11.74 -34.55 19.70
C SER A 288 -12.61 -34.59 20.96
N ARG A 289 -13.28 -33.48 21.30
CA ARG A 289 -14.11 -33.34 22.52
C ARG A 289 -15.61 -33.21 22.22
N ALA A 290 -15.96 -33.10 20.94
CA ALA A 290 -17.34 -32.83 20.53
C ALA A 290 -18.20 -34.10 20.56
N PRO A 291 -19.53 -33.98 20.82
CA PRO A 291 -20.50 -35.05 20.61
C PRO A 291 -20.58 -35.48 19.13
N LEU A 292 -21.07 -36.70 18.86
CA LEU A 292 -21.15 -37.29 17.52
C LEU A 292 -21.72 -36.36 16.43
N ALA A 293 -22.87 -35.74 16.66
CA ALA A 293 -23.52 -34.86 15.69
C ALA A 293 -22.64 -33.64 15.34
N GLU A 294 -21.96 -33.07 16.34
CA GLU A 294 -21.04 -31.96 16.16
C GLU A 294 -19.74 -32.42 15.49
N ARG A 295 -19.21 -33.61 15.82
CA ARG A 295 -18.04 -34.17 15.13
C ARG A 295 -18.28 -34.34 13.64
N ARG A 296 -19.42 -34.91 13.25
CA ARG A 296 -19.82 -35.05 11.85
C ARG A 296 -19.86 -33.67 11.15
N ARG A 297 -20.41 -32.66 11.81
CA ARG A 297 -20.45 -31.27 11.29
C ARG A 297 -19.04 -30.66 11.14
N LEU A 298 -18.18 -30.80 12.15
CA LEU A 298 -16.81 -30.28 12.15
C LEU A 298 -15.94 -30.99 11.08
N ARG A 299 -16.07 -32.31 10.94
CA ARG A 299 -15.42 -33.08 9.87
C ARG A 299 -15.90 -32.63 8.49
N ALA A 300 -17.20 -32.46 8.29
CA ALA A 300 -17.73 -31.94 7.03
C ALA A 300 -17.22 -30.52 6.73
N ALA A 301 -17.06 -29.66 7.76
CA ALA A 301 -16.47 -28.35 7.61
C ALA A 301 -14.99 -28.41 7.22
N GLY A 302 -14.19 -29.25 7.88
CA GLY A 302 -12.79 -29.49 7.52
C GLY A 302 -12.63 -30.04 6.11
N GLY A 303 -13.50 -30.98 5.71
CA GLY A 303 -13.57 -31.52 4.35
C GLY A 303 -13.87 -30.46 3.30
N ARG A 304 -14.82 -29.55 3.56
CA ARG A 304 -15.12 -28.43 2.67
C ARG A 304 -13.94 -27.46 2.54
N LEU A 305 -13.26 -27.12 3.64
CA LEU A 305 -12.07 -26.27 3.62
C LEU A 305 -10.96 -26.88 2.76
N HIS A 306 -10.65 -28.16 2.98
CA HIS A 306 -9.63 -28.85 2.19
C HIS A 306 -10.02 -28.99 0.72
N ALA A 307 -11.30 -29.29 0.42
CA ALA A 307 -11.78 -29.37 -0.95
C ALA A 307 -11.71 -28.02 -1.69
N GLY A 308 -12.07 -26.92 -1.01
CA GLY A 308 -11.94 -25.56 -1.54
C GLY A 308 -10.48 -25.20 -1.86
N TRP A 309 -9.55 -25.55 -0.97
CA TRP A 309 -8.12 -25.40 -1.23
C TRP A 309 -7.67 -26.20 -2.45
N ALA A 310 -8.02 -27.48 -2.51
CA ALA A 310 -7.64 -28.36 -3.62
C ALA A 310 -8.18 -27.84 -4.97
N GLU A 311 -9.44 -27.40 -5.01
CA GLU A 311 -10.04 -26.78 -6.19
C GLU A 311 -9.30 -25.49 -6.59
N THR A 312 -8.91 -24.67 -5.61
CA THR A 312 -8.14 -23.45 -5.84
C THR A 312 -6.75 -23.76 -6.40
N CYS A 313 -6.06 -24.78 -5.87
CA CYS A 313 -4.78 -25.27 -6.38
C CYS A 313 -4.89 -25.75 -7.84
N GLU A 314 -5.97 -26.45 -8.20
CA GLU A 314 -6.22 -26.85 -9.60
C GLU A 314 -6.45 -25.62 -10.49
N LYS A 315 -7.30 -24.69 -10.05
CA LYS A 315 -7.59 -23.44 -10.77
C LYS A 315 -6.36 -22.57 -10.99
N ALA A 316 -5.38 -22.61 -10.08
CA ALA A 316 -4.12 -21.89 -10.22
C ALA A 316 -3.31 -22.35 -11.44
N GLY A 317 -3.49 -23.60 -11.88
CA GLY A 317 -2.80 -24.18 -13.02
C GLY A 317 -1.47 -24.84 -12.65
N ARG A 318 -0.93 -25.61 -13.59
CA ARG A 318 0.27 -26.44 -13.39
C ARG A 318 1.50 -25.60 -13.03
N ASP A 319 1.78 -24.55 -13.78
CA ASP A 319 2.99 -23.74 -13.63
C ASP A 319 3.10 -23.11 -12.24
N TYR A 320 1.98 -22.64 -11.67
CA TYR A 320 1.97 -22.10 -10.31
C TYR A 320 2.16 -23.18 -9.26
N ARG A 321 1.59 -24.38 -9.45
CA ARG A 321 1.82 -25.51 -8.52
C ARG A 321 3.28 -25.95 -8.49
N GLU A 322 3.96 -25.96 -9.63
CA GLU A 322 5.38 -26.32 -9.69
C GLU A 322 6.27 -25.25 -9.03
N ASN A 323 5.90 -23.97 -9.14
CA ASN A 323 6.68 -22.81 -8.68
C ASN A 323 6.26 -22.23 -7.31
N CYS A 324 5.26 -22.79 -6.65
CA CYS A 324 4.74 -22.36 -5.34
C CYS A 324 4.71 -23.56 -4.37
N PRO A 325 5.66 -23.67 -3.44
CA PRO A 325 5.76 -24.80 -2.49
C PRO A 325 4.47 -25.06 -1.69
N GLU A 326 3.74 -24.00 -1.34
CA GLU A 326 2.55 -24.03 -0.50
C GLU A 326 1.40 -24.81 -1.16
N LEU A 327 1.27 -24.75 -2.48
CA LEU A 327 0.26 -25.53 -3.23
C LEU A 327 0.57 -27.03 -3.26
N ARG A 328 1.83 -27.43 -3.02
CA ARG A 328 2.29 -28.82 -2.99
C ARG A 328 2.44 -29.37 -1.58
N ASN A 329 2.21 -28.55 -0.56
CA ASN A 329 2.41 -28.96 0.82
C ASN A 329 1.36 -30.01 1.23
N PRO A 330 1.76 -31.26 1.54
CA PRO A 330 0.81 -32.31 1.91
C PRO A 330 0.20 -32.12 3.31
N LEU A 331 0.62 -31.10 4.05
CA LEU A 331 0.19 -30.86 5.42
C LEU A 331 -1.33 -30.68 5.52
N LEU A 332 -1.95 -29.88 4.64
CA LEU A 332 -3.40 -29.65 4.69
C LEU A 332 -4.19 -30.95 4.42
N ALA A 333 -3.74 -31.76 3.46
CA ALA A 333 -4.32 -33.09 3.21
C ALA A 333 -4.15 -34.02 4.41
N THR A 334 -2.98 -33.97 5.07
CA THR A 334 -2.69 -34.76 6.27
C THR A 334 -3.59 -34.35 7.43
N LEU A 335 -3.78 -33.05 7.67
CA LEU A 335 -4.69 -32.53 8.70
C LEU A 335 -6.14 -32.89 8.38
N ALA A 336 -6.61 -32.69 7.14
CA ALA A 336 -7.96 -33.04 6.72
C ALA A 336 -8.26 -34.54 6.87
N ALA A 337 -7.27 -35.40 6.61
CA ALA A 337 -7.39 -36.84 6.83
C ALA A 337 -7.39 -37.20 8.33
N SER A 338 -6.88 -36.33 9.22
CA SER A 338 -6.68 -36.63 10.65
C SER A 338 -7.94 -36.52 11.50
N PHE A 339 -9.06 -36.09 10.90
CA PHE A 339 -10.35 -36.08 11.59
C PHE A 339 -10.78 -37.50 11.98
N PRO A 340 -11.35 -37.67 13.19
CA PRO A 340 -11.83 -38.97 13.62
C PRO A 340 -12.99 -39.43 12.75
N VAL A 341 -13.08 -40.75 12.58
CA VAL A 341 -14.11 -41.43 11.79
C VAL A 341 -15.10 -42.10 12.74
N ASP A 342 -16.38 -41.82 12.54
CA ASP A 342 -17.48 -42.51 13.20
C ASP A 342 -18.15 -43.40 12.13
N PRO A 343 -17.89 -44.73 12.09
CA PRO A 343 -18.43 -45.62 11.07
C PRO A 343 -19.96 -45.64 11.13
N GLU A 344 -20.64 -45.35 10.01
CA GLU A 344 -22.11 -45.33 9.95
C GLU A 344 -22.70 -46.72 10.19
N GLU A 345 -21.98 -47.78 9.78
CA GLU A 345 -22.45 -49.14 9.97
C GLU A 345 -22.52 -49.53 11.45
N LEU A 346 -21.79 -48.85 12.34
CA LEU A 346 -21.79 -49.14 13.77
C LEU A 346 -23.17 -48.90 14.41
N ASP A 347 -23.92 -47.91 13.91
CA ASP A 347 -25.27 -47.62 14.39
C ASP A 347 -26.32 -48.63 13.89
N SER A 348 -25.99 -49.39 12.83
CA SER A 348 -26.86 -50.42 12.25
C SER A 348 -26.72 -51.81 12.86
N ILE A 349 -25.72 -52.02 13.72
CA ILE A 349 -25.47 -53.33 14.35
C ILE A 349 -26.45 -53.52 15.50
N ASP A 350 -27.49 -54.32 15.26
CA ASP A 350 -28.45 -54.74 16.27
C ASP A 350 -28.19 -56.19 16.69
N LEU A 351 -27.72 -56.36 17.94
CA LEU A 351 -27.46 -57.70 18.49
C LEU A 351 -28.73 -58.41 18.90
N ASP A 352 -29.84 -57.69 19.16
CA ASP A 352 -31.10 -58.30 19.61
C ASP A 352 -31.74 -59.13 18.50
N GLY A 353 -31.42 -58.83 17.23
CA GLY A 353 -31.81 -59.62 16.08
C GLY A 353 -31.35 -61.09 16.13
N CYS A 354 -30.34 -61.43 16.94
CA CYS A 354 -29.89 -62.81 17.08
C CYS A 354 -30.96 -63.72 17.71
N PHE A 355 -31.83 -63.19 18.57
CA PHE A 355 -32.88 -63.97 19.24
C PHE A 355 -34.06 -64.32 18.34
N ALA A 356 -34.20 -63.62 17.21
CA ALA A 356 -35.21 -63.88 16.20
C ALA A 356 -34.65 -64.60 14.96
N ALA A 357 -33.34 -64.80 14.89
CA ALA A 357 -32.68 -65.43 13.76
C ALA A 357 -32.83 -66.96 13.78
N ASP A 358 -32.98 -67.57 12.60
CA ASP A 358 -33.03 -69.03 12.45
C ASP A 358 -31.74 -69.72 12.95
N SER A 359 -30.61 -69.01 12.90
CA SER A 359 -29.34 -69.43 13.48
C SER A 359 -28.70 -68.27 14.26
N PRO A 360 -28.94 -68.18 15.58
CA PRO A 360 -28.37 -67.14 16.44
C PRO A 360 -26.84 -67.13 16.41
N GLU A 361 -26.20 -68.30 16.37
CA GLU A 361 -24.73 -68.45 16.33
C GLU A 361 -24.13 -67.86 15.05
N ALA A 362 -24.69 -68.19 13.87
CA ALA A 362 -24.21 -67.67 12.60
C ALA A 362 -24.41 -66.15 12.49
N PHE A 363 -25.53 -65.63 13.03
CA PHE A 363 -25.78 -64.20 13.12
C PHE A 363 -24.71 -63.49 13.97
N LEU A 364 -24.42 -64.03 15.17
CA LEU A 364 -23.43 -63.46 16.07
C LEU A 364 -22.01 -63.56 15.51
N ASP A 365 -21.65 -64.64 14.82
CA ASP A 365 -20.37 -64.76 14.14
C ASP A 365 -20.19 -63.70 13.05
N GLY A 366 -21.23 -63.42 12.27
CA GLY A 366 -21.24 -62.32 11.31
C GLY A 366 -21.07 -60.95 11.98
N ALA A 367 -21.78 -60.70 13.08
CA ALA A 367 -21.67 -59.45 13.83
C ALA A 367 -20.27 -59.26 14.46
N ILE A 368 -19.71 -60.32 15.06
CA ILE A 368 -18.35 -60.31 15.63
C ILE A 368 -17.31 -60.02 14.55
N ALA A 369 -17.40 -60.70 13.39
CA ALA A 369 -16.51 -60.45 12.27
C ALA A 369 -16.59 -58.97 11.81
N LYS A 370 -17.80 -58.44 11.64
CA LYS A 370 -18.02 -57.03 11.26
C LYS A 370 -17.46 -56.05 12.30
N LEU A 371 -17.69 -56.29 13.59
CA LEU A 371 -17.17 -55.44 14.67
C LEU A 371 -15.64 -55.47 14.75
N ARG A 372 -15.00 -56.62 14.50
CA ARG A 372 -13.54 -56.73 14.40
C ARG A 372 -12.98 -55.95 13.21
N GLU A 373 -13.66 -55.95 12.07
CA GLU A 373 -13.28 -55.11 10.94
C GLU A 373 -13.46 -53.62 11.25
N LEU A 374 -14.58 -53.22 11.86
CA LEU A 374 -14.80 -51.83 12.28
C LEU A 374 -13.74 -51.35 13.29
N ARG A 375 -13.29 -52.21 14.22
CA ARG A 375 -12.19 -51.91 15.17
C ARG A 375 -10.88 -51.56 14.45
N LYS A 376 -10.65 -52.09 13.24
CA LYS A 376 -9.45 -51.79 12.44
C LYS A 376 -9.56 -50.46 11.67
N THR A 377 -10.70 -49.77 11.73
CA THR A 377 -10.89 -48.49 11.03
C THR A 377 -9.86 -47.46 11.54
N PRO A 378 -9.00 -46.92 10.68
CA PRO A 378 -8.02 -45.94 11.10
C PRO A 378 -8.71 -44.69 11.64
N ARG A 379 -8.19 -44.16 12.75
CA ARG A 379 -8.67 -42.93 13.39
C ARG A 379 -10.16 -43.01 13.79
N ILE A 380 -10.65 -44.19 14.17
CA ILE A 380 -11.97 -44.30 14.80
C ILE A 380 -12.05 -43.39 16.04
N SER A 381 -13.17 -42.68 16.21
CA SER A 381 -13.34 -41.84 17.41
C SER A 381 -13.34 -42.70 18.68
N GLU A 382 -12.92 -42.13 19.82
CA GLU A 382 -12.93 -42.87 21.10
C GLU A 382 -14.33 -43.38 21.46
N GLU A 383 -15.37 -42.58 21.19
CA GLU A 383 -16.76 -42.96 21.44
C GLU A 383 -17.20 -44.13 20.54
N SER A 384 -16.89 -44.07 19.25
CA SER A 384 -17.20 -45.15 18.31
C SER A 384 -16.38 -46.41 18.60
N LEU A 385 -15.12 -46.28 19.02
CA LEU A 385 -14.30 -47.40 19.46
C LEU A 385 -14.87 -48.04 20.73
N ARG A 386 -15.23 -47.23 21.73
CA ARG A 386 -15.88 -47.70 22.96
C ARG A 386 -17.18 -48.45 22.66
N LYS A 387 -18.02 -47.92 21.76
CA LYS A 387 -19.25 -48.58 21.31
C LYS A 387 -18.94 -49.89 20.56
N THR A 388 -17.95 -49.89 19.66
CA THR A 388 -17.52 -51.10 18.94
C THR A 388 -17.06 -52.19 19.90
N LEU A 389 -16.21 -51.86 20.88
CA LEU A 389 -15.73 -52.82 21.89
C LEU A 389 -16.85 -53.29 22.80
N THR A 390 -17.79 -52.41 23.18
CA THR A 390 -18.98 -52.78 23.96
C THR A 390 -19.82 -53.81 23.20
N LEU A 391 -20.15 -53.55 21.93
CA LEU A 391 -20.90 -54.49 21.10
C LEU A 391 -20.12 -55.80 20.86
N LEU A 392 -18.79 -55.73 20.73
CA LEU A 392 -17.94 -56.91 20.55
C LEU A 392 -17.94 -57.82 21.78
N VAL A 393 -17.83 -57.24 22.99
CA VAL A 393 -17.96 -57.96 24.26
C VAL A 393 -19.35 -58.58 24.38
N ALA A 394 -20.41 -57.81 24.10
CA ALA A 394 -21.78 -58.31 24.18
C ALA A 394 -22.03 -59.47 23.20
N ALA A 395 -21.68 -59.30 21.92
CA ALA A 395 -21.89 -60.34 20.90
C ALA A 395 -21.12 -61.63 21.22
N THR A 396 -19.85 -61.50 21.64
CA THR A 396 -19.02 -62.65 22.01
C THR A 396 -19.56 -63.33 23.26
N ALA A 397 -19.96 -62.57 24.27
CA ALA A 397 -20.53 -63.12 25.50
C ALA A 397 -21.84 -63.86 25.23
N ILE A 398 -22.77 -63.27 24.46
CA ILE A 398 -24.03 -63.94 24.09
C ILE A 398 -23.73 -65.27 23.40
N ARG A 399 -22.83 -65.26 22.39
CA ARG A 399 -22.46 -66.46 21.64
C ARG A 399 -21.87 -67.54 22.53
N GLU A 400 -20.89 -67.21 23.36
CA GLU A 400 -20.22 -68.18 24.22
C GLU A 400 -21.13 -68.73 25.33
N LEU A 401 -22.02 -67.89 25.89
CA LEU A 401 -23.00 -68.32 26.88
C LEU A 401 -24.08 -69.24 26.25
N LEU A 402 -24.48 -68.99 25.00
CA LEU A 402 -25.36 -69.88 24.24
C LEU A 402 -24.68 -71.23 23.96
N ALA A 403 -23.37 -71.22 23.71
CA ALA A 403 -22.55 -72.42 23.56
C ALA A 403 -22.29 -73.17 24.89
N GLY A 404 -22.86 -72.71 26.00
CA GLY A 404 -22.80 -73.38 27.30
C GLY A 404 -21.59 -73.02 28.18
N ARG A 405 -20.77 -72.04 27.79
CA ARG A 405 -19.64 -71.60 28.62
C ARG A 405 -20.11 -70.87 29.89
N SER A 406 -19.28 -70.93 30.93
CA SER A 406 -19.47 -70.21 32.18
C SER A 406 -19.07 -68.73 32.03
N GLU A 407 -19.58 -67.87 32.92
CA GLU A 407 -19.25 -66.43 32.90
C GLU A 407 -17.75 -66.19 33.11
N ALA A 408 -17.07 -67.04 33.89
CA ALA A 408 -15.64 -66.92 34.14
C ALA A 408 -14.80 -67.22 32.89
N GLU A 409 -15.12 -68.29 32.15
CA GLU A 409 -14.44 -68.64 30.89
C GLU A 409 -14.63 -67.55 29.83
N VAL A 410 -15.85 -66.98 29.75
CA VAL A 410 -16.14 -65.88 28.84
C VAL A 410 -15.32 -64.63 29.21
N VAL A 411 -15.23 -64.28 30.49
CA VAL A 411 -14.42 -63.15 30.97
C VAL A 411 -12.94 -63.34 30.63
N GLU A 412 -12.40 -64.56 30.81
CA GLU A 412 -11.02 -64.89 30.45
C GLU A 412 -10.76 -64.68 28.95
N SER A 413 -11.67 -65.15 28.09
CA SER A 413 -11.56 -65.00 26.63
C SER A 413 -11.63 -63.53 26.15
N LEU A 414 -12.31 -62.66 26.91
CA LEU A 414 -12.55 -61.26 26.57
C LEU A 414 -11.62 -60.29 27.28
N ASN A 415 -10.62 -60.78 28.03
CA ASN A 415 -9.77 -59.94 28.88
C ASN A 415 -9.03 -58.82 28.13
N GLU A 416 -8.53 -59.10 26.91
CA GLU A 416 -7.85 -58.09 26.07
C GLU A 416 -8.81 -56.95 25.69
N VAL A 417 -9.98 -57.31 25.17
CA VAL A 417 -11.03 -56.37 24.74
C VAL A 417 -11.56 -55.58 25.95
N GLY A 418 -11.75 -56.24 27.09
CA GLY A 418 -12.16 -55.62 28.34
C GLY A 418 -11.14 -54.60 28.85
N THR A 419 -9.84 -54.89 28.72
CA THR A 419 -8.75 -53.98 29.12
C THR A 419 -8.73 -52.72 28.26
N GLU A 420 -8.93 -52.82 26.95
CA GLU A 420 -9.06 -51.66 26.08
C GLU A 420 -10.32 -50.85 26.40
N LEU A 421 -11.45 -51.52 26.61
CA LEU A 421 -12.71 -50.87 26.95
C LEU A 421 -12.61 -50.10 28.28
N ARG A 422 -11.88 -50.63 29.27
CA ARG A 422 -11.57 -49.92 30.52
C ARG A 422 -10.77 -48.63 30.29
N LYS A 423 -9.75 -48.67 29.42
CA LYS A 423 -8.95 -47.47 29.07
C LYS A 423 -9.80 -46.36 28.46
N LEU A 424 -10.89 -46.71 27.78
CA LEU A 424 -11.85 -45.77 27.17
C LEU A 424 -12.98 -45.34 28.11
N GLY A 425 -12.89 -45.65 29.41
CA GLY A 425 -13.88 -45.26 30.41
C GLY A 425 -15.05 -46.24 30.60
N GLY A 426 -14.94 -47.46 30.06
CA GLY A 426 -15.90 -48.55 30.30
C GLY A 426 -16.99 -48.70 29.24
N ALA A 427 -17.92 -49.63 29.49
CA ALA A 427 -19.00 -50.00 28.58
C ALA A 427 -20.23 -49.09 28.74
N ALA A 428 -20.98 -48.89 27.66
CA ALA A 428 -22.30 -48.25 27.71
C ALA A 428 -23.41 -49.32 27.71
N GLU A 429 -24.49 -49.09 28.47
CA GLU A 429 -25.75 -49.85 28.37
C GLU A 429 -25.65 -51.40 28.53
N THR A 430 -24.76 -51.88 29.42
CA THR A 430 -24.46 -53.32 29.60
C THR A 430 -25.65 -54.21 29.96
N ARG A 431 -26.67 -53.65 30.61
CA ARG A 431 -27.85 -54.38 31.11
C ARG A 431 -28.82 -54.82 30.01
N ARG A 432 -28.73 -54.24 28.80
CA ARG A 432 -29.69 -54.50 27.71
C ARG A 432 -29.73 -55.96 27.29
N TRP A 433 -28.62 -56.67 27.36
CA TRP A 433 -28.48 -58.06 26.87
C TRP A 433 -28.69 -59.13 27.95
N GLY A 434 -29.27 -58.75 29.10
CA GLY A 434 -29.62 -59.66 30.18
C GLY A 434 -28.55 -59.83 31.28
N PRO A 435 -28.93 -60.48 32.40
CA PRO A 435 -28.15 -60.46 33.64
C PRO A 435 -26.82 -61.23 33.57
N ARG A 436 -26.72 -62.26 32.72
CA ARG A 436 -25.46 -63.01 32.55
C ARG A 436 -24.40 -62.18 31.81
N VAL A 437 -24.80 -61.49 30.74
CA VAL A 437 -23.91 -60.59 29.99
C VAL A 437 -23.49 -59.39 30.84
N ASP A 438 -24.42 -58.82 31.62
CA ASP A 438 -24.10 -57.73 32.56
C ASP A 438 -23.05 -58.15 33.61
N ARG A 439 -23.11 -59.41 34.11
CA ARG A 439 -22.08 -59.95 35.01
C ARG A 439 -20.72 -60.10 34.34
N VAL A 440 -20.68 -60.52 33.07
CA VAL A 440 -19.43 -60.57 32.28
C VAL A 440 -18.82 -59.16 32.16
N PHE A 441 -19.61 -58.15 31.81
CA PHE A 441 -19.14 -56.75 31.80
C PHE A 441 -18.66 -56.29 33.18
N ALA A 442 -19.43 -56.56 34.24
CA ALA A 442 -19.07 -56.17 35.59
C ALA A 442 -17.73 -56.80 36.03
N ALA A 443 -17.46 -58.06 35.65
CA ALA A 443 -16.19 -58.72 35.94
C ALA A 443 -15.03 -58.13 35.11
N LEU A 444 -15.22 -57.93 33.80
CA LEU A 444 -14.21 -57.33 32.91
C LEU A 444 -13.83 -55.90 33.33
N LEU A 445 -14.78 -55.13 33.87
CA LEU A 445 -14.56 -53.74 34.27
C LEU A 445 -14.02 -53.59 35.71
N ARG A 446 -14.10 -54.63 36.56
CA ARG A 446 -13.64 -54.60 37.97
C ARG A 446 -12.19 -55.07 38.17
N ASN A 447 -11.70 -55.99 37.34
CA ASN A 447 -10.33 -56.48 37.46
C ASN A 447 -9.36 -55.42 36.94
N PRO A 448 -8.39 -54.91 37.73
CA PRO A 448 -7.35 -53.99 37.28
C PRO A 448 -6.40 -54.64 36.27
#